data_AF-A0A0S8H9E6-F1
#
_entry.id   AF-A0A0S8H9E6-F1
#
_cell.length_a   1.000
_cell.length_b   1.000
_cell.length_c   1.000
_cell.angle_alpha   90.00
_cell.angle_beta   90.00
_cell.angle_gamma   90.00
#
_symmetry.space_group_name_H-M   'P 1'
#
loop_
_entity.id
_entity.type
_entity.pdbx_description
1 polymer ?
#
loop_
_entity_poly.entity_id
_entity_poly.type
_entity_poly.pdbx_seq_one_letter_code
_entity_poly.pdbx_strand_id
1 'polypeptide(L)'
;MYRLPLLACLCLGCALTPAWAGDTWWQHDPATPGDWFKPANWTAGVPGPADYAYVDNAGTAHIGTGIAAADRLYLGYTSTGAGTIQLVGAELESSSSLCVGYDGLGIFAQAGGTNIADSLTLASNAHSTGLYYLMEGEVRAPWGERIGRGGAGCFTQTGGTNSTNHSIDLGFAVGSLGTYELSGGEVRCGSLYIGEYGTGVFAHTGGSNVVGYSVVLGQKEQSMGTYQLSADGQLSAVYETVGWSGRGQFTQTGGSNTVGQRLLIGDEPGSHGTYRLDGTGQLAVGNEIRVGSEGTGRFEWYGGVLDTPTLGLSGRGTLAMGYDFDVSDLFSAALLANPGVISGLQVGTVEVTNQATATHVRDSFGFGNLRIESTGRYELTRGTLEIAAGLHIEGELDCAGSKATINAGDNSLVDLCKGRVLNAGQATLAVGANSLTIYAAGAHPSDLFGSFETQGMTHRAGKTLVIPARKG
;
A
#
# COMPACT_ATOMS: atom_id res chain seq x y z
N MET A 1 -32.21 20.56 83.37
CA MET A 1 -33.51 21.22 83.06
C MET A 1 -33.18 22.44 82.19
N TYR A 2 -33.96 22.66 81.11
CA TYR A 2 -33.86 23.72 80.06
C TYR A 2 -32.90 23.40 78.90
N ARG A 3 -33.38 22.80 77.79
CA ARG A 3 -34.19 23.28 76.63
C ARG A 3 -33.34 23.93 75.53
N LEU A 4 -33.22 23.21 74.40
CA LEU A 4 -32.73 23.68 73.10
C LEU A 4 -33.58 24.84 72.55
N PRO A 5 -32.99 25.67 71.66
CA PRO A 5 -33.67 26.15 70.47
C PRO A 5 -33.09 25.47 69.21
N LEU A 6 -33.98 24.91 68.40
CA LEU A 6 -33.72 24.58 67.00
C LEU A 6 -33.44 25.90 66.25
N LEU A 7 -32.26 26.04 65.65
CA LEU A 7 -32.05 26.99 64.56
C LEU A 7 -32.05 26.19 63.25
N ALA A 8 -33.10 26.37 62.47
CA ALA A 8 -33.20 25.83 61.12
C ALA A 8 -32.13 26.51 60.25
N CYS A 9 -31.06 25.79 59.93
CA CYS A 9 -30.11 26.21 58.92
C CYS A 9 -30.78 25.96 57.56
N LEU A 10 -31.22 27.05 56.92
CA LEU A 10 -31.69 27.02 55.54
C LEU A 10 -30.46 26.78 54.66
N CYS A 11 -30.10 25.52 54.43
CA CYS A 11 -29.18 25.17 53.37
C CYS A 11 -29.87 25.49 52.05
N LEU A 12 -29.56 26.65 51.45
CA LEU A 12 -29.66 26.78 50.00
C LEU A 12 -28.68 25.74 49.42
N GLY A 13 -29.20 24.54 49.18
CA GLY A 13 -28.59 23.63 48.24
C GLY A 13 -28.62 24.32 46.89
N CYS A 14 -27.54 25.00 46.54
CA CYS A 14 -27.25 25.34 45.16
C CYS A 14 -27.06 23.99 44.46
N ALA A 15 -28.16 23.46 43.94
CA ALA A 15 -28.12 22.38 42.98
C ALA A 15 -27.42 22.97 41.76
N LEU A 16 -26.10 22.76 41.68
CA LEU A 16 -25.40 22.80 40.42
C LEU A 16 -26.00 21.65 39.61
N THR A 17 -27.04 21.95 38.85
CA THR A 17 -27.42 21.13 37.72
C THR A 17 -26.16 20.97 36.88
N PRO A 18 -25.76 19.74 36.49
CA PRO A 18 -24.65 19.59 35.56
C PRO A 18 -24.95 20.47 34.35
N ALA A 19 -24.09 21.45 34.08
CA ALA A 19 -24.20 22.25 32.87
C ALA A 19 -24.10 21.26 31.71
N TRP A 20 -25.17 21.14 30.94
CA TRP A 20 -25.14 20.36 29.72
C TRP A 20 -24.07 20.96 28.80
N ALA A 21 -23.40 20.11 28.02
CA ALA A 21 -22.52 20.49 26.93
C ALA A 21 -23.11 21.71 26.19
N GLY A 22 -22.47 22.86 26.32
CA GLY A 22 -22.90 24.06 25.62
C GLY A 22 -22.22 24.12 24.27
N ASP A 23 -22.98 24.10 23.18
CA ASP A 23 -22.43 24.38 21.87
C ASP A 23 -21.88 25.81 21.86
N THR A 24 -20.61 25.97 21.52
CA THR A 24 -19.95 27.28 21.41
C THR A 24 -19.30 27.43 20.06
N TRP A 25 -19.53 28.59 19.44
CA TRP A 25 -19.14 28.86 18.06
C TRP A 25 -18.09 29.96 18.02
N TRP A 26 -17.04 29.73 17.24
CA TRP A 26 -16.02 30.73 16.97
C TRP A 26 -16.63 31.89 16.18
N GLN A 27 -16.49 33.11 16.73
CA GLN A 27 -17.06 34.33 16.17
C GLN A 27 -16.04 35.45 15.98
N HIS A 28 -14.73 35.16 16.17
CA HIS A 28 -13.68 36.13 15.88
C HIS A 28 -13.65 36.47 14.38
N ASP A 29 -13.22 37.69 14.06
CA ASP A 29 -13.03 38.17 12.69
C ASP A 29 -12.14 37.20 11.90
N PRO A 30 -12.63 36.66 10.76
CA PRO A 30 -11.84 35.74 9.92
C PRO A 30 -10.59 36.37 9.29
N ALA A 31 -10.49 37.69 9.23
CA ALA A 31 -9.35 38.38 8.63
C ALA A 31 -8.05 38.23 9.44
N THR A 32 -8.12 37.86 10.72
CA THR A 32 -6.94 37.70 11.59
C THR A 32 -7.08 36.52 12.55
N PRO A 33 -5.98 35.87 12.98
CA PRO A 33 -6.03 34.87 14.03
C PRO A 33 -6.52 35.46 15.36
N GLY A 34 -7.43 34.76 16.03
CA GLY A 34 -7.91 35.12 17.36
C GLY A 34 -7.42 34.13 18.42
N ASP A 35 -7.19 34.62 19.64
CA ASP A 35 -6.79 33.79 20.79
C ASP A 35 -7.95 32.87 21.25
N TRP A 36 -7.71 31.55 21.30
CA TRP A 36 -8.67 30.54 21.78
C TRP A 36 -9.20 30.86 23.17
N PHE A 37 -8.34 31.38 24.06
CA PHE A 37 -8.64 31.60 25.47
C PHE A 37 -9.39 32.91 25.76
N LYS A 38 -9.69 33.71 24.73
CA LYS A 38 -10.47 34.93 24.88
C LYS A 38 -11.98 34.60 24.81
N PRO A 39 -12.76 34.73 25.91
CA PRO A 39 -14.17 34.33 25.91
C PRO A 39 -15.03 35.03 24.86
N ALA A 40 -14.71 36.28 24.52
CA ALA A 40 -15.43 37.05 23.51
C ALA A 40 -15.27 36.50 22.07
N ASN A 41 -14.27 35.66 21.82
CA ASN A 41 -14.10 35.01 20.52
C ASN A 41 -15.06 33.84 20.31
N TRP A 42 -15.84 33.49 21.33
CA TRP A 42 -16.79 32.38 21.36
C TRP A 42 -18.19 32.87 21.71
N THR A 43 -19.22 32.33 21.05
CA THR A 43 -20.62 32.72 21.30
C THR A 43 -21.12 32.37 22.71
N ALA A 44 -20.58 31.32 23.33
CA ALA A 44 -20.95 30.85 24.67
C ALA A 44 -19.75 30.80 25.64
N GLY A 45 -18.70 31.58 25.37
CA GLY A 45 -17.46 31.56 26.15
C GLY A 45 -16.51 30.43 25.72
N VAL A 46 -15.32 30.41 26.34
CA VAL A 46 -14.26 29.44 25.99
C VAL A 46 -14.76 28.01 26.25
N PRO A 47 -14.70 27.11 25.27
CA PRO A 47 -15.11 25.71 25.45
C PRO A 47 -14.26 25.02 26.52
N GLY A 48 -14.91 24.15 27.31
CA GLY A 48 -14.28 23.21 28.23
C GLY A 48 -14.45 21.75 27.78
N PRO A 49 -13.95 20.78 28.57
CA PRO A 49 -13.90 19.35 28.19
C PRO A 49 -15.24 18.66 27.95
N ALA A 50 -16.36 19.31 28.31
CA ALA A 50 -17.72 18.80 28.11
C ALA A 50 -18.46 19.51 26.96
N ASP A 51 -17.87 20.56 26.37
CA ASP A 51 -18.54 21.43 25.40
C ASP A 51 -18.25 21.03 23.96
N TYR A 52 -19.19 21.34 23.07
CA TYR A 52 -18.96 21.19 21.63
C TYR A 52 -18.47 22.52 21.07
N ALA A 53 -17.32 22.50 20.41
CA ALA A 53 -16.69 23.68 19.86
C ALA A 53 -16.73 23.65 18.33
N TYR A 54 -17.14 24.75 17.72
CA TYR A 54 -17.31 24.88 16.28
C TYR A 54 -16.49 26.05 15.75
N VAL A 55 -15.55 25.77 14.84
CA VAL A 55 -14.87 26.80 14.04
C VAL A 55 -15.34 26.66 12.61
N ASP A 56 -16.30 27.52 12.22
CA ASP A 56 -17.01 27.38 10.93
C ASP A 56 -17.16 28.69 10.14
N ASN A 57 -16.64 29.80 10.67
CA ASN A 57 -16.78 31.13 10.07
C ASN A 57 -15.61 31.54 9.16
N ALA A 58 -14.80 30.57 8.70
CA ALA A 58 -13.53 30.74 7.99
C ALA A 58 -12.40 31.37 8.82
N GLY A 59 -12.61 31.58 10.12
CA GLY A 59 -11.62 32.15 11.02
C GLY A 59 -10.56 31.15 11.49
N THR A 60 -9.52 31.71 12.13
CA THR A 60 -8.41 30.96 12.71
C THR A 60 -8.41 31.14 14.22
N ALA A 61 -8.51 30.03 14.97
CA ALA A 61 -8.30 30.02 16.41
C ALA A 61 -6.85 29.62 16.72
N HIS A 62 -6.15 30.52 17.40
CA HIS A 62 -4.74 30.37 17.77
C HIS A 62 -4.62 29.87 19.21
N ILE A 63 -3.82 28.82 19.41
CA ILE A 63 -3.54 28.19 20.69
C ILE A 63 -2.03 28.25 20.93
N GLY A 64 -1.58 29.33 21.57
CA GLY A 64 -0.15 29.60 21.80
C GLY A 64 0.39 29.07 23.14
N THR A 65 -0.42 29.10 24.20
CA THR A 65 -0.04 28.67 25.56
C THR A 65 -1.25 28.14 26.33
N GLY A 66 -1.08 27.21 27.26
CA GLY A 66 -2.16 26.69 28.10
C GLY A 66 -2.73 25.36 27.60
N ILE A 67 -3.89 24.98 28.13
CA ILE A 67 -4.61 23.75 27.76
C ILE A 67 -5.99 24.16 27.23
N ALA A 68 -6.17 24.05 25.92
CA ALA A 68 -7.46 24.21 25.27
C ALA A 68 -8.23 22.89 25.35
N ALA A 69 -9.54 22.93 25.54
CA ALA A 69 -10.34 21.71 25.66
C ALA A 69 -11.70 21.84 24.95
N ALA A 70 -12.20 20.70 24.48
CA ALA A 70 -13.57 20.48 24.01
C ALA A 70 -13.93 19.00 24.20
N ASP A 71 -15.20 18.64 24.30
CA ASP A 71 -15.59 17.23 24.09
C ASP A 71 -15.47 16.88 22.61
N ARG A 72 -16.07 17.70 21.75
CA ARG A 72 -16.01 17.57 20.30
C ARG A 72 -15.62 18.89 19.68
N LEU A 73 -14.59 18.86 18.84
CA LEU A 73 -14.14 20.02 18.08
C LEU A 73 -14.39 19.78 16.59
N TYR A 74 -15.14 20.69 15.97
CA TYR A 74 -15.47 20.67 14.55
C TYR A 74 -14.85 21.87 13.84
N LEU A 75 -14.08 21.61 12.79
CA LEU A 75 -13.55 22.63 11.87
C LEU A 75 -14.23 22.44 10.51
N GLY A 76 -14.83 23.49 9.94
CA GLY A 76 -15.62 23.36 8.72
C GLY A 76 -16.82 22.41 8.93
N TYR A 77 -17.66 22.77 9.91
CA TYR A 77 -18.85 22.01 10.30
C TYR A 77 -19.91 21.98 9.20
N THR A 78 -20.15 23.09 8.48
CA THR A 78 -21.14 23.14 7.41
C THR A 78 -20.48 23.02 6.03
N SER A 79 -21.25 22.64 5.00
CA SER A 79 -20.72 22.41 3.64
C SER A 79 -20.09 23.64 2.97
N THR A 80 -20.46 24.85 3.41
CA THR A 80 -19.83 26.11 2.97
C THR A 80 -18.91 26.72 4.01
N GLY A 81 -18.91 26.16 5.21
CA GLY A 81 -18.14 26.66 6.33
C GLY A 81 -16.68 26.22 6.26
N ALA A 82 -15.85 26.98 6.94
CA ALA A 82 -14.43 26.67 7.05
C ALA A 82 -13.92 27.01 8.44
N GLY A 83 -12.86 26.34 8.88
CA GLY A 83 -12.24 26.64 10.17
C GLY A 83 -10.79 26.22 10.24
N THR A 84 -10.00 27.02 10.94
CA THR A 84 -8.57 26.76 11.13
C THR A 84 -8.20 26.75 12.60
N ILE A 85 -7.40 25.76 13.02
CA ILE A 85 -6.66 25.78 14.28
C ILE A 85 -5.17 26.00 14.00
N GLN A 86 -4.54 26.87 14.77
CA GLN A 86 -3.08 27.01 14.83
C GLN A 86 -2.58 26.64 16.24
N LEU A 87 -1.88 25.52 16.35
CA LEU A 87 -1.27 25.04 17.60
C LEU A 87 0.25 25.20 17.51
N VAL A 88 0.86 26.00 18.40
CA VAL A 88 2.30 26.35 18.29
C VAL A 88 3.15 25.81 19.45
N GLY A 89 2.59 25.62 20.64
CA GLY A 89 3.33 25.12 21.80
C GLY A 89 2.46 24.74 23.00
N ALA A 90 1.14 24.69 22.81
CA ALA A 90 0.16 24.44 23.84
C ALA A 90 -0.36 23.00 23.79
N GLU A 91 -1.27 22.66 24.70
CA GLU A 91 -2.04 21.43 24.64
C GLU A 91 -3.46 21.71 24.14
N LEU A 92 -3.99 20.85 23.28
CA LEU A 92 -5.39 20.82 22.90
C LEU A 92 -5.94 19.43 23.19
N GLU A 93 -6.99 19.35 24.00
CA GLU A 93 -7.69 18.11 24.34
C GLU A 93 -9.09 18.09 23.72
N SER A 94 -9.37 17.09 22.89
CA SER A 94 -10.71 16.76 22.38
C SER A 94 -11.15 15.41 22.97
N SER A 95 -11.96 15.44 24.04
CA SER A 95 -12.30 14.27 24.86
C SER A 95 -12.98 13.14 24.11
N SER A 96 -13.75 13.46 23.06
CA SER A 96 -14.43 12.47 22.21
C SER A 96 -13.87 12.46 20.79
N SER A 97 -13.81 13.62 20.12
CA SER A 97 -13.38 13.66 18.72
C SER A 97 -12.93 15.03 18.24
N LEU A 98 -11.88 15.04 17.42
CA LEU A 98 -11.51 16.17 16.56
C LEU A 98 -11.88 15.87 15.11
N CYS A 99 -12.78 16.66 14.54
CA CYS A 99 -13.19 16.60 13.14
C CYS A 99 -12.61 17.79 12.36
N VAL A 100 -11.62 17.53 11.52
CA VAL A 100 -11.01 18.52 10.61
C VAL A 100 -11.67 18.37 9.24
N GLY A 101 -12.59 19.27 8.92
CA GLY A 101 -13.44 19.18 7.74
C GLY A 101 -14.55 18.18 7.99
N TYR A 102 -15.66 18.64 8.59
CA TYR A 102 -16.80 17.77 8.83
C TYR A 102 -17.66 17.64 7.56
N ASP A 103 -18.23 18.76 7.10
CA ASP A 103 -18.90 18.89 5.79
C ASP A 103 -18.17 19.88 4.87
N GLY A 104 -17.44 20.85 5.44
CA GLY A 104 -16.73 21.91 4.72
C GLY A 104 -15.21 21.72 4.73
N LEU A 105 -14.49 22.85 4.78
CA LEU A 105 -13.02 22.87 4.84
C LEU A 105 -12.52 23.03 6.27
N GLY A 106 -11.81 22.02 6.79
CA GLY A 106 -11.09 22.15 8.05
C GLY A 106 -9.57 22.16 7.82
N ILE A 107 -8.88 23.01 8.57
CA ILE A 107 -7.42 23.09 8.56
C ILE A 107 -6.90 23.02 10.00
N PHE A 108 -5.94 22.14 10.25
CA PHE A 108 -5.21 22.09 11.51
C PHE A 108 -3.72 22.26 11.23
N ALA A 109 -3.13 23.34 11.74
CA ALA A 109 -1.70 23.62 11.59
C ALA A 109 -1.02 23.48 12.96
N GLN A 110 -0.17 22.47 13.10
CA GLN A 110 0.59 22.18 14.31
C GLN A 110 2.08 22.45 14.09
N ALA A 111 2.58 23.49 14.73
CA ALA A 111 3.99 23.91 14.75
C ALA A 111 4.68 23.64 16.09
N GLY A 112 4.06 22.81 16.95
CA GLY A 112 4.55 22.44 18.27
C GLY A 112 3.39 22.05 19.21
N GLY A 113 3.69 21.76 20.48
CA GLY A 113 2.69 21.37 21.47
C GLY A 113 2.11 19.97 21.28
N THR A 114 1.04 19.65 22.00
CA THR A 114 0.40 18.31 21.98
C THR A 114 -1.08 18.43 21.62
N ASN A 115 -1.51 17.71 20.59
CA ASN A 115 -2.92 17.51 20.25
C ASN A 115 -3.36 16.13 20.73
N ILE A 116 -4.23 16.09 21.73
CA ILE A 116 -4.86 14.87 22.25
C ILE A 116 -6.29 14.85 21.74
N ALA A 117 -6.61 13.93 20.83
CA ALA A 117 -7.96 13.77 20.32
C ALA A 117 -8.33 12.30 20.36
N ASP A 118 -9.34 11.91 21.15
CA ASP A 118 -9.66 10.48 21.35
C ASP A 118 -9.79 9.73 20.02
N SER A 119 -10.52 10.33 19.08
CA SER A 119 -10.45 10.02 17.65
C SER A 119 -10.16 11.28 16.83
N LEU A 120 -9.26 11.18 15.85
CA LEU A 120 -9.01 12.23 14.86
C LEU A 120 -9.62 11.84 13.51
N THR A 121 -10.43 12.72 12.93
CA THR A 121 -11.05 12.49 11.62
C THR A 121 -10.81 13.67 10.69
N LEU A 122 -10.28 13.40 9.51
CA LEU A 122 -10.12 14.38 8.43
C LEU A 122 -11.12 14.06 7.32
N ALA A 123 -11.88 15.07 6.89
CA ALA A 123 -12.92 14.98 5.86
C ALA A 123 -14.00 13.93 6.20
N SER A 124 -14.84 14.25 7.19
CA SER A 124 -15.80 13.31 7.79
C SER A 124 -16.87 12.82 6.82
N ASN A 125 -17.42 13.71 6.00
CA ASN A 125 -18.53 13.43 5.10
C ASN A 125 -18.16 13.67 3.62
N ALA A 126 -19.02 13.22 2.71
CA ALA A 126 -18.81 13.36 1.27
C ALA A 126 -18.59 14.83 0.87
N HIS A 127 -17.66 15.07 -0.06
CA HIS A 127 -17.28 16.40 -0.58
C HIS A 127 -16.63 17.35 0.44
N SER A 128 -16.46 16.96 1.70
CA SER A 128 -15.66 17.73 2.68
C SER A 128 -14.16 17.62 2.39
N THR A 129 -13.39 18.58 2.91
CA THR A 129 -11.92 18.58 2.84
C THR A 129 -11.33 18.80 4.23
N GLY A 130 -10.42 17.93 4.64
CA GLY A 130 -9.72 18.02 5.91
C GLY A 130 -8.22 18.03 5.71
N LEU A 131 -7.54 19.07 6.19
CA LEU A 131 -6.10 19.25 6.04
C LEU A 131 -5.43 19.32 7.41
N TYR A 132 -4.42 18.49 7.65
CA TYR A 132 -3.62 18.50 8.86
C TYR A 132 -2.14 18.64 8.51
N TYR A 133 -1.47 19.61 9.14
CA TYR A 133 -0.05 19.87 8.97
C TYR A 133 0.67 19.68 10.31
N LEU A 134 1.46 18.63 10.41
CA LEU A 134 2.32 18.35 11.57
C LEU A 134 3.77 18.70 11.24
N MET A 135 4.20 19.88 11.68
CA MET A 135 5.58 20.34 11.51
C MET A 135 6.45 19.94 12.70
N GLU A 136 5.93 20.10 13.92
CA GLU A 136 6.57 19.74 15.19
C GLU A 136 5.49 19.40 16.23
N GLY A 137 5.89 18.84 17.38
CA GLY A 137 4.98 18.49 18.47
C GLY A 137 4.51 17.03 18.43
N GLU A 138 3.42 16.75 19.13
CA GLU A 138 2.86 15.41 19.29
C GLU A 138 1.36 15.39 18.95
N VAL A 139 0.92 14.35 18.23
CA VAL A 139 -0.49 13.98 18.05
C VAL A 139 -0.72 12.65 18.76
N ARG A 140 -1.77 12.58 19.57
CA ARG A 140 -2.20 11.38 20.29
C ARG A 140 -3.67 11.10 19.98
N ALA A 141 -3.91 10.05 19.20
CA ALA A 141 -5.25 9.61 18.81
C ALA A 141 -5.52 8.16 19.24
N PRO A 142 -5.75 7.89 20.54
CA PRO A 142 -5.74 6.52 21.07
C PRO A 142 -6.74 5.56 20.42
N TRP A 143 -7.87 6.05 19.89
CA TRP A 143 -8.89 5.24 19.21
C TRP A 143 -8.77 5.23 17.68
N GLY A 144 -7.76 5.90 17.14
CA GLY A 144 -7.42 5.85 15.72
C GLY A 144 -7.65 7.15 14.98
N GLU A 145 -7.15 7.16 13.75
CA GLU A 145 -7.19 8.28 12.84
C GLU A 145 -7.87 7.84 11.55
N ARG A 146 -8.85 8.61 11.09
CA ARG A 146 -9.49 8.40 9.79
C ARG A 146 -9.19 9.58 8.88
N ILE A 147 -8.41 9.33 7.84
CA ILE A 147 -8.01 10.36 6.89
C ILE A 147 -8.73 10.10 5.58
N GLY A 148 -9.59 11.04 5.19
CA GLY A 148 -10.54 10.81 4.10
C GLY A 148 -11.61 9.85 4.57
N ARG A 149 -12.37 10.21 5.61
CA ARG A 149 -13.42 9.32 6.13
C ARG A 149 -14.56 9.17 5.14
N GLY A 150 -15.05 10.28 4.62
CA GLY A 150 -16.10 10.34 3.58
C GLY A 150 -15.75 11.28 2.44
N GLY A 151 -14.87 12.26 2.68
CA GLY A 151 -14.39 13.23 1.70
C GLY A 151 -12.91 13.07 1.36
N ALA A 152 -12.23 14.18 1.10
CA ALA A 152 -10.80 14.24 0.79
C ALA A 152 -10.00 14.69 2.02
N GLY A 153 -9.30 13.76 2.68
CA GLY A 153 -8.44 14.05 3.82
C GLY A 153 -6.96 14.01 3.44
N CYS A 154 -6.18 14.96 3.96
CA CYS A 154 -4.74 15.01 3.79
C CYS A 154 -4.04 15.31 5.10
N PHE A 155 -3.08 14.46 5.47
CA PHE A 155 -2.18 14.65 6.59
C PHE A 155 -0.74 14.79 6.06
N THR A 156 -0.13 15.95 6.26
CA THR A 156 1.26 16.21 5.90
C THR A 156 2.10 16.30 7.17
N GLN A 157 3.10 15.42 7.29
CA GLN A 157 4.03 15.36 8.40
C GLN A 157 5.46 15.62 7.94
N THR A 158 6.04 16.72 8.42
CA THR A 158 7.44 17.08 8.17
C THR A 158 8.33 16.90 9.42
N GLY A 159 7.72 16.69 10.59
CA GLY A 159 8.40 16.47 11.87
C GLY A 159 7.42 16.01 12.96
N GLY A 160 7.82 16.12 14.22
CA GLY A 160 7.00 15.68 15.36
C GLY A 160 6.70 14.18 15.42
N THR A 161 5.79 13.78 16.31
CA THR A 161 5.33 12.40 16.48
C THR A 161 3.82 12.32 16.30
N ASN A 162 3.35 11.44 15.42
CA ASN A 162 1.94 11.06 15.31
C ASN A 162 1.73 9.66 15.91
N SER A 163 0.85 9.51 16.89
CA SER A 163 0.71 8.27 17.63
C SER A 163 -0.75 7.84 17.88
N THR A 164 -1.02 6.57 17.60
CA THR A 164 -2.26 5.89 17.96
C THR A 164 -1.99 4.47 18.44
N ASN A 165 -2.78 3.98 19.40
CA ASN A 165 -2.74 2.58 19.82
C ASN A 165 -3.61 1.68 18.92
N HIS A 166 -4.42 2.28 18.05
CA HIS A 166 -5.34 1.59 17.16
C HIS A 166 -4.84 1.63 15.73
N SER A 167 -5.64 2.11 14.78
CA SER A 167 -5.26 2.20 13.37
C SER A 167 -5.19 3.63 12.86
N ILE A 168 -4.41 3.81 11.79
CA ILE A 168 -4.54 4.93 10.87
C ILE A 168 -5.19 4.37 9.59
N ASP A 169 -6.34 4.91 9.22
CA ASP A 169 -7.14 4.46 8.08
C ASP A 169 -7.15 5.56 7.00
N LEU A 170 -6.66 5.24 5.79
CA LEU A 170 -6.69 6.15 4.63
C LEU A 170 -7.75 5.69 3.64
N GLY A 171 -8.70 6.57 3.30
CA GLY A 171 -9.80 6.24 2.40
C GLY A 171 -10.77 5.24 3.04
N PHE A 172 -11.36 5.65 4.17
CA PHE A 172 -12.18 4.80 5.04
C PHE A 172 -13.51 4.39 4.40
N ALA A 173 -14.14 5.22 3.57
CA ALA A 173 -15.42 4.90 2.93
C ALA A 173 -15.31 4.78 1.41
N VAL A 174 -16.27 4.11 0.78
CA VAL A 174 -16.38 4.03 -0.67
C VAL A 174 -16.39 5.44 -1.29
N GLY A 175 -15.53 5.67 -2.27
CA GLY A 175 -15.41 6.97 -2.96
C GLY A 175 -14.64 8.06 -2.20
N SER A 176 -14.22 7.81 -0.96
CA SER A 176 -13.37 8.72 -0.20
C SER A 176 -11.90 8.63 -0.61
N LEU A 177 -11.14 9.70 -0.35
CA LEU A 177 -9.71 9.79 -0.63
C LEU A 177 -8.96 10.20 0.64
N GLY A 178 -8.10 9.30 1.13
CA GLY A 178 -7.16 9.58 2.21
C GLY A 178 -5.73 9.67 1.70
N THR A 179 -5.03 10.73 2.08
CA THR A 179 -3.62 10.94 1.71
C THR A 179 -2.78 11.23 2.96
N TYR A 180 -1.61 10.59 3.05
CA TYR A 180 -0.62 10.84 4.09
C TYR A 180 0.74 11.08 3.44
N GLU A 181 1.39 12.17 3.80
CA GLU A 181 2.73 12.53 3.34
C GLU A 181 3.67 12.58 4.54
N LEU A 182 4.61 11.63 4.61
CA LEU A 182 5.63 11.55 5.65
C LEU A 182 6.99 11.88 5.03
N SER A 183 7.53 13.05 5.36
CA SER A 183 8.87 13.48 4.92
C SER A 183 9.86 13.66 6.08
N GLY A 184 9.39 13.54 7.32
CA GLY A 184 10.19 13.63 8.54
C GLY A 184 9.34 13.38 9.79
N GLY A 185 9.99 13.16 10.94
CA GLY A 185 9.31 12.81 12.19
C GLY A 185 9.04 11.32 12.33
N GLU A 186 8.09 10.99 13.21
CA GLU A 186 7.73 9.61 13.55
C GLU A 186 6.21 9.38 13.50
N VAL A 187 5.80 8.26 12.92
CA VAL A 187 4.44 7.70 13.00
C VAL A 187 4.50 6.41 13.81
N ARG A 188 3.62 6.26 14.80
CA ARG A 188 3.41 5.02 15.55
C ARG A 188 1.93 4.65 15.53
N CYS A 189 1.59 3.51 14.94
CA CYS A 189 0.22 3.00 14.99
C CYS A 189 0.20 1.49 15.30
N GLY A 190 -0.94 0.98 15.77
CA GLY A 190 -1.15 -0.46 15.87
C GLY A 190 -1.28 -1.11 14.49
N SER A 191 -2.07 -0.53 13.59
CA SER A 191 -2.20 -0.97 12.20
C SER A 191 -2.33 0.21 11.24
N LEU A 192 -1.94 0.00 9.99
CA LEU A 192 -2.04 1.00 8.92
C LEU A 192 -2.84 0.42 7.77
N TYR A 193 -4.05 0.95 7.55
CA TYR A 193 -4.93 0.55 6.46
C TYR A 193 -4.95 1.62 5.38
N ILE A 194 -4.54 1.26 4.16
CA ILE A 194 -4.42 2.18 3.04
C ILE A 194 -5.38 1.71 1.94
N GLY A 195 -6.42 2.49 1.70
CA GLY A 195 -7.55 2.07 0.88
C GLY A 195 -8.36 1.01 1.61
N GLU A 196 -9.06 1.41 2.67
CA GLU A 196 -9.91 0.48 3.43
C GLU A 196 -11.14 0.07 2.58
N TYR A 197 -12.03 1.02 2.29
CA TYR A 197 -13.13 0.85 1.32
C TYR A 197 -13.00 1.81 0.13
N GLY A 198 -12.23 2.90 0.27
CA GLY A 198 -12.00 3.92 -0.73
C GLY A 198 -10.60 3.85 -1.35
N THR A 199 -10.04 5.03 -1.62
CA THR A 199 -8.66 5.17 -2.11
C THR A 199 -7.77 5.75 -1.02
N GLY A 200 -6.68 5.06 -0.70
CA GLY A 200 -5.65 5.52 0.22
C GLY A 200 -4.30 5.66 -0.48
N VAL A 201 -3.57 6.73 -0.15
CA VAL A 201 -2.20 6.95 -0.64
C VAL A 201 -1.30 7.37 0.52
N PHE A 202 -0.19 6.66 0.69
CA PHE A 202 0.86 7.00 1.65
C PHE A 202 2.17 7.27 0.90
N ALA A 203 2.64 8.51 0.94
CA ALA A 203 3.92 8.93 0.37
C ALA A 203 4.96 9.07 1.50
N HIS A 204 5.99 8.21 1.47
CA HIS A 204 7.01 8.13 2.51
C HIS A 204 8.38 8.45 1.90
N THR A 205 8.85 9.66 2.16
CA THR A 205 10.11 10.21 1.61
C THR A 205 11.19 10.43 2.66
N GLY A 206 10.85 10.35 3.95
CA GLY A 206 11.77 10.44 5.08
C GLY A 206 11.03 10.20 6.39
N GLY A 207 11.76 10.11 7.52
CA GLY A 207 11.16 9.80 8.82
C GLY A 207 10.97 8.31 9.09
N SER A 208 10.31 8.00 10.22
CA SER A 208 10.10 6.63 10.71
C SER A 208 8.62 6.32 10.83
N ASN A 209 8.16 5.25 10.17
CA ASN A 209 6.81 4.71 10.27
C ASN A 209 6.88 3.33 10.95
N VAL A 210 6.47 3.28 12.22
CA VAL A 210 6.51 2.07 13.06
C VAL A 210 5.09 1.57 13.27
N VAL A 211 4.75 0.47 12.61
CA VAL A 211 3.45 -0.17 12.66
C VAL A 211 3.54 -1.43 13.54
N GLY A 212 2.83 -1.42 14.67
CA GLY A 212 2.94 -2.46 15.70
C GLY A 212 2.45 -3.84 15.26
N TYR A 213 1.56 -3.90 14.27
CA TYR A 213 0.99 -5.15 13.77
C TYR A 213 1.07 -5.25 12.25
N SER A 214 0.14 -4.64 11.50
CA SER A 214 0.06 -4.83 10.05
C SER A 214 -0.09 -3.56 9.24
N VAL A 215 0.57 -3.55 8.09
CA VAL A 215 0.30 -2.62 6.97
C VAL A 215 -0.52 -3.37 5.93
N VAL A 216 -1.65 -2.80 5.52
CA VAL A 216 -2.55 -3.43 4.55
C VAL A 216 -2.93 -2.43 3.47
N LEU A 217 -2.72 -2.81 2.20
CA LEU A 217 -3.07 -2.00 1.04
C LEU A 217 -4.21 -2.65 0.27
N GLY A 218 -5.30 -1.93 0.04
CA GLY A 218 -6.49 -2.44 -0.65
C GLY A 218 -7.19 -3.51 0.19
N GLN A 219 -7.78 -3.10 1.32
CA GLN A 219 -8.34 -4.03 2.32
C GLN A 219 -9.62 -4.70 1.84
N LYS A 220 -10.52 -3.97 1.19
CA LYS A 220 -11.83 -4.47 0.73
C LYS A 220 -11.91 -4.58 -0.77
N GLU A 221 -12.88 -5.32 -1.28
CA GLU A 221 -13.16 -5.38 -2.72
C GLU A 221 -13.29 -3.96 -3.31
N GLN A 222 -12.73 -3.76 -4.51
CA GLN A 222 -12.71 -2.47 -5.23
C GLN A 222 -11.96 -1.31 -4.56
N SER A 223 -11.49 -1.46 -3.32
CA SER A 223 -10.61 -0.48 -2.67
C SER A 223 -9.23 -0.44 -3.33
N MET A 224 -8.56 0.71 -3.23
CA MET A 224 -7.24 0.93 -3.80
C MET A 224 -6.28 1.51 -2.75
N GLY A 225 -5.25 0.75 -2.42
CA GLY A 225 -4.19 1.20 -1.52
C GLY A 225 -2.86 1.39 -2.24
N THR A 226 -2.22 2.56 -2.08
CA THR A 226 -0.90 2.83 -2.63
C THR A 226 0.08 3.27 -1.54
N TYR A 227 1.24 2.62 -1.47
CA TYR A 227 2.36 3.03 -0.63
C TYR A 227 3.59 3.30 -1.51
N GLN A 228 4.20 4.47 -1.34
CA GLN A 228 5.41 4.87 -2.03
C GLN A 228 6.52 5.11 -1.01
N LEU A 229 7.50 4.22 -0.96
CA LEU A 229 8.69 4.33 -0.11
C LEU A 229 9.90 4.75 -0.95
N SER A 230 10.51 5.87 -0.59
CA SER A 230 11.62 6.44 -1.35
C SER A 230 12.61 7.17 -0.44
N ALA A 231 13.71 7.67 -1.03
CA ALA A 231 14.77 8.39 -0.34
C ALA A 231 15.28 7.64 0.91
N ASP A 232 15.15 8.20 2.12
CA ASP A 232 15.65 7.62 3.36
C ASP A 232 14.54 7.19 4.35
N GLY A 233 13.29 7.14 3.91
CA GLY A 233 12.15 6.69 4.73
C GLY A 233 12.35 5.29 5.33
N GLN A 234 11.82 5.09 6.54
CA GLN A 234 11.99 3.84 7.31
C GLN A 234 10.63 3.27 7.70
N LEU A 235 10.23 2.14 7.12
CA LEU A 235 9.02 1.41 7.46
C LEU A 235 9.36 0.15 8.25
N SER A 236 8.67 -0.08 9.37
CA SER A 236 8.72 -1.33 10.12
C SER A 236 7.32 -1.82 10.46
N ALA A 237 7.01 -3.07 10.15
CA ALA A 237 5.76 -3.73 10.50
C ALA A 237 5.99 -5.20 10.87
N VAL A 238 5.07 -5.83 11.61
CA VAL A 238 5.16 -7.29 11.84
C VAL A 238 4.69 -8.03 10.58
N TYR A 239 3.61 -7.58 9.96
CA TYR A 239 3.04 -8.14 8.74
C TYR A 239 2.79 -7.05 7.70
N GLU A 240 2.93 -7.41 6.43
CA GLU A 240 2.50 -6.55 5.33
C GLU A 240 1.65 -7.34 4.34
N THR A 241 0.54 -6.75 3.91
CA THR A 241 -0.33 -7.31 2.87
C THR A 241 -0.56 -6.28 1.77
N VAL A 242 -0.10 -6.60 0.57
CA VAL A 242 -0.30 -5.79 -0.64
C VAL A 242 -1.38 -6.41 -1.48
N GLY A 243 -2.58 -5.82 -1.46
CA GLY A 243 -3.78 -6.36 -2.07
C GLY A 243 -4.36 -7.48 -1.21
N TRP A 244 -5.11 -7.12 -0.17
CA TRP A 244 -5.79 -8.11 0.66
C TRP A 244 -7.02 -8.67 -0.06
N SER A 245 -8.13 -7.93 -0.12
CA SER A 245 -9.29 -8.25 -0.98
C SER A 245 -9.43 -7.27 -2.16
N GLY A 246 -8.77 -6.12 -2.09
CA GLY A 246 -8.79 -5.07 -3.11
C GLY A 246 -7.54 -5.05 -3.98
N ARG A 247 -7.19 -3.86 -4.45
CA ARG A 247 -5.94 -3.61 -5.17
C ARG A 247 -4.93 -2.90 -4.26
N GLY A 248 -3.78 -3.52 -4.06
CA GLY A 248 -2.65 -2.92 -3.35
C GLY A 248 -1.46 -2.71 -4.27
N GLN A 249 -0.81 -1.55 -4.13
CA GLN A 249 0.43 -1.23 -4.82
C GLN A 249 1.46 -0.68 -3.84
N PHE A 250 2.58 -1.38 -3.70
CA PHE A 250 3.74 -0.91 -2.95
C PHE A 250 4.88 -0.64 -3.92
N THR A 251 5.47 0.56 -3.89
CA THR A 251 6.64 0.91 -4.71
C THR A 251 7.76 1.38 -3.80
N GLN A 252 8.88 0.66 -3.81
CA GLN A 252 10.07 0.97 -3.05
C GLN A 252 11.23 1.31 -3.99
N THR A 253 11.63 2.58 -4.05
CA THR A 253 12.79 3.04 -4.85
C THR A 253 13.99 3.44 -3.98
N GLY A 254 13.79 3.53 -2.67
CA GLY A 254 14.78 3.88 -1.65
C GLY A 254 14.29 3.44 -0.27
N GLY A 255 14.91 3.94 0.79
CA GLY A 255 14.53 3.68 2.17
C GLY A 255 14.67 2.21 2.60
N SER A 256 14.26 1.92 3.84
CA SER A 256 14.18 0.55 4.35
C SER A 256 12.74 0.16 4.68
N ASN A 257 12.37 -1.07 4.33
CA ASN A 257 11.14 -1.72 4.76
C ASN A 257 11.51 -3.02 5.49
N THR A 258 11.20 -3.08 6.78
CA THR A 258 11.41 -4.25 7.64
C THR A 258 10.08 -4.89 8.01
N VAL A 259 9.84 -6.08 7.49
CA VAL A 259 8.67 -6.91 7.79
C VAL A 259 9.08 -8.04 8.72
N GLY A 260 8.64 -8.00 9.97
CA GLY A 260 9.08 -8.92 11.01
C GLY A 260 8.69 -10.38 10.77
N GLN A 261 7.63 -10.65 10.02
CA GLN A 261 7.13 -11.99 9.70
C GLN A 261 6.94 -12.16 8.19
N ARG A 262 5.73 -11.89 7.68
CA ARG A 262 5.36 -12.21 6.29
C ARG A 262 4.95 -10.98 5.51
N LEU A 263 5.36 -10.97 4.24
CA LEU A 263 4.82 -10.10 3.21
C LEU A 263 3.93 -10.94 2.29
N LEU A 264 2.64 -10.61 2.21
CA LEU A 264 1.66 -11.27 1.34
C LEU A 264 1.31 -10.34 0.18
N ILE A 265 1.28 -10.86 -1.05
CA ILE A 265 0.99 -10.07 -2.25
C ILE A 265 -0.12 -10.76 -3.03
N GLY A 266 -1.30 -10.14 -3.11
CA GLY A 266 -2.51 -10.73 -3.69
C GLY A 266 -3.01 -11.88 -2.82
N ASP A 267 -3.60 -11.56 -1.68
CA ASP A 267 -3.87 -12.52 -0.61
C ASP A 267 -5.18 -13.29 -0.80
N GLU A 268 -6.32 -12.60 -0.95
CA GLU A 268 -7.66 -13.22 -1.06
C GLU A 268 -8.11 -13.43 -2.52
N PRO A 269 -9.10 -14.28 -2.77
CA PRO A 269 -9.66 -14.49 -4.11
C PRO A 269 -10.13 -13.18 -4.76
N GLY A 270 -9.68 -12.92 -5.99
CA GLY A 270 -10.04 -11.72 -6.77
C GLY A 270 -9.21 -10.47 -6.44
N SER A 271 -8.39 -10.50 -5.39
CA SER A 271 -7.48 -9.41 -5.05
C SER A 271 -6.31 -9.30 -6.04
N HIS A 272 -5.71 -8.10 -6.08
CA HIS A 272 -4.55 -7.81 -6.93
C HIS A 272 -3.48 -7.07 -6.13
N GLY A 273 -2.35 -7.73 -5.89
CA GLY A 273 -1.20 -7.15 -5.23
C GLY A 273 -0.04 -6.90 -6.19
N THR A 274 0.60 -5.74 -6.09
CA THR A 274 1.88 -5.49 -6.77
C THR A 274 2.87 -4.83 -5.83
N TYR A 275 4.00 -5.48 -5.59
CA TYR A 275 5.14 -4.91 -4.89
C TYR A 275 6.28 -4.70 -5.88
N ARG A 276 6.83 -3.48 -5.95
CA ARG A 276 8.02 -3.18 -6.73
C ARG A 276 9.18 -2.81 -5.81
N LEU A 277 10.29 -3.55 -5.93
CA LEU A 277 11.58 -3.23 -5.32
C LEU A 277 12.54 -2.76 -6.42
N ASP A 278 13.03 -1.53 -6.30
CA ASP A 278 13.84 -0.87 -7.30
C ASP A 278 14.88 0.09 -6.67
N GLY A 279 15.78 0.62 -7.50
CA GLY A 279 16.76 1.63 -7.10
C GLY A 279 17.65 1.17 -5.95
N THR A 280 17.64 1.93 -4.86
CA THR A 280 18.44 1.64 -3.65
C THR A 280 17.59 1.12 -2.50
N GLY A 281 16.36 0.68 -2.76
CA GLY A 281 15.46 0.15 -1.74
C GLY A 281 16.04 -1.06 -1.01
N GLN A 282 15.80 -1.15 0.29
CA GLN A 282 16.16 -2.30 1.12
C GLN A 282 14.89 -2.93 1.70
N LEU A 283 14.57 -4.16 1.29
CA LEU A 283 13.46 -4.93 1.83
C LEU A 283 13.99 -6.10 2.65
N ALA A 284 13.67 -6.13 3.94
CA ALA A 284 13.98 -7.24 4.84
C ALA A 284 12.69 -7.90 5.33
N VAL A 285 12.54 -9.20 5.11
CA VAL A 285 11.36 -9.98 5.53
C VAL A 285 11.80 -11.19 6.35
N GLY A 286 11.40 -11.22 7.62
CA GLY A 286 11.92 -12.17 8.61
C GLY A 286 11.55 -13.63 8.39
N ASN A 287 10.46 -13.93 7.68
CA ASN A 287 10.02 -15.31 7.42
C ASN A 287 9.90 -15.60 5.91
N GLU A 288 8.87 -15.06 5.26
CA GLU A 288 8.56 -15.42 3.88
C GLU A 288 7.81 -14.29 3.17
N ILE A 289 8.13 -14.11 1.89
CA ILE A 289 7.31 -13.38 0.93
C ILE A 289 6.47 -14.39 0.16
N ARG A 290 5.14 -14.26 0.21
CA ARG A 290 4.21 -15.10 -0.58
C ARG A 290 3.57 -14.27 -1.67
N VAL A 291 3.74 -14.71 -2.91
CA VAL A 291 3.22 -14.02 -4.09
C VAL A 291 2.08 -14.84 -4.72
N GLY A 292 0.90 -14.23 -4.77
CA GLY A 292 -0.33 -14.78 -5.35
C GLY A 292 -0.96 -15.88 -4.48
N SER A 293 -1.10 -15.64 -3.17
CA SER A 293 -1.60 -16.61 -2.18
C SER A 293 -2.91 -17.27 -2.63
N GLU A 294 -4.00 -16.49 -2.73
CA GLU A 294 -5.26 -16.89 -3.38
C GLU A 294 -5.69 -15.88 -4.47
N GLY A 295 -5.23 -14.64 -4.37
CA GLY A 295 -5.35 -13.59 -5.37
C GLY A 295 -4.26 -13.60 -6.44
N THR A 296 -4.23 -12.55 -7.27
CA THR A 296 -3.13 -12.34 -8.22
C THR A 296 -2.06 -11.47 -7.56
N GLY A 297 -0.86 -12.04 -7.40
CA GLY A 297 0.27 -11.35 -6.81
C GLY A 297 1.39 -11.14 -7.81
N ARG A 298 2.04 -9.97 -7.75
CA ARG A 298 3.19 -9.63 -8.58
C ARG A 298 4.29 -9.00 -7.73
N PHE A 299 5.48 -9.59 -7.75
CA PHE A 299 6.69 -9.01 -7.19
C PHE A 299 7.60 -8.59 -8.34
N GLU A 300 7.83 -7.28 -8.48
CA GLU A 300 8.69 -6.67 -9.49
C GLU A 300 10.03 -6.35 -8.85
N TRP A 301 11.06 -7.09 -9.23
CA TRP A 301 12.41 -6.93 -8.69
C TRP A 301 13.34 -6.32 -9.73
N TYR A 302 13.41 -5.00 -9.72
CA TYR A 302 14.12 -4.22 -10.74
C TYR A 302 15.45 -3.64 -10.22
N GLY A 303 15.62 -3.63 -8.90
CA GLY A 303 16.85 -3.20 -8.22
C GLY A 303 16.74 -3.42 -6.72
N GLY A 304 17.55 -2.71 -5.94
CA GLY A 304 17.55 -2.79 -4.48
C GLY A 304 18.11 -4.09 -3.90
N VAL A 305 18.07 -4.19 -2.57
CA VAL A 305 18.51 -5.35 -1.80
C VAL A 305 17.29 -6.06 -1.22
N LEU A 306 17.17 -7.35 -1.52
CA LEU A 306 16.16 -8.23 -0.95
C LEU A 306 16.80 -9.17 0.06
N ASP A 307 16.37 -9.06 1.31
CA ASP A 307 16.73 -9.97 2.38
C ASP A 307 15.49 -10.74 2.84
N THR A 308 15.39 -12.02 2.48
CA THR A 308 14.35 -12.90 2.98
C THR A 308 14.81 -14.36 3.00
N PRO A 309 14.40 -15.17 3.99
CA PRO A 309 14.63 -16.61 3.95
C PRO A 309 13.92 -17.29 2.79
N THR A 310 12.76 -16.80 2.34
CA THR A 310 12.00 -17.42 1.25
C THR A 310 11.18 -16.41 0.47
N LEU A 311 11.28 -16.48 -0.86
CA LEU A 311 10.34 -15.87 -1.79
C LEU A 311 9.54 -16.99 -2.47
N GLY A 312 8.30 -17.19 -2.05
CA GLY A 312 7.42 -18.25 -2.53
C GLY A 312 6.42 -17.77 -3.58
N LEU A 313 6.39 -18.45 -4.73
CA LEU A 313 5.37 -18.24 -5.76
C LEU A 313 4.28 -19.31 -5.68
N SER A 314 3.04 -18.86 -5.61
CA SER A 314 1.86 -19.71 -5.88
C SER A 314 1.56 -19.74 -7.38
N GLY A 315 0.59 -20.56 -7.81
CA GLY A 315 0.18 -20.65 -9.22
C GLY A 315 -0.36 -19.34 -9.83
N ARG A 316 -0.72 -18.36 -9.00
CA ARG A 316 -1.15 -17.00 -9.39
C ARG A 316 -0.10 -15.93 -9.08
N GLY A 317 1.08 -16.35 -8.61
CA GLY A 317 2.20 -15.49 -8.30
C GLY A 317 3.07 -15.22 -9.52
N THR A 318 3.55 -13.99 -9.63
CA THR A 318 4.49 -13.57 -10.67
C THR A 318 5.72 -12.94 -10.05
N LEU A 319 6.90 -13.46 -10.37
CA LEU A 319 8.18 -12.80 -10.14
C LEU A 319 8.66 -12.16 -11.44
N ALA A 320 8.68 -10.83 -11.50
CA ALA A 320 9.17 -10.09 -12.64
C ALA A 320 10.59 -9.60 -12.35
N MET A 321 11.57 -10.17 -13.05
CA MET A 321 12.99 -9.84 -12.94
C MET A 321 13.34 -8.72 -13.92
N GLY A 322 13.94 -7.65 -13.41
CA GLY A 322 14.25 -6.44 -14.18
C GLY A 322 15.71 -6.04 -14.24
N TYR A 323 16.61 -6.94 -13.85
CA TYR A 323 18.07 -6.82 -14.00
C TYR A 323 18.65 -8.15 -14.52
N ASP A 324 19.86 -8.13 -15.08
CA ASP A 324 20.50 -9.32 -15.62
C ASP A 324 20.79 -10.37 -14.53
N PHE A 325 20.48 -11.64 -14.80
CA PHE A 325 20.70 -12.73 -13.84
C PHE A 325 21.07 -14.04 -14.53
N ASP A 326 21.83 -14.89 -13.84
CA ASP A 326 21.95 -16.30 -14.18
C ASP A 326 20.76 -17.05 -13.59
N VAL A 327 20.08 -17.86 -14.40
CA VAL A 327 18.95 -18.68 -13.97
C VAL A 327 19.34 -19.65 -12.84
N SER A 328 20.62 -19.98 -12.71
CA SER A 328 21.19 -20.75 -11.59
C SER A 328 21.04 -20.04 -10.25
N ASP A 329 21.03 -18.70 -10.25
CA ASP A 329 20.93 -17.88 -9.04
C ASP A 329 19.50 -17.76 -8.52
N LEU A 330 18.50 -18.19 -9.29
CA LEU A 330 17.13 -18.38 -8.77
C LEU A 330 17.05 -19.56 -7.77
N PHE A 331 18.09 -20.40 -7.67
CA PHE A 331 18.14 -21.63 -6.86
C PHE A 331 19.26 -21.65 -5.86
N SER A 332 20.40 -21.10 -6.26
CA SER A 332 21.47 -20.81 -5.32
C SER A 332 21.02 -19.57 -4.57
N ALA A 333 21.26 -19.50 -3.27
CA ALA A 333 20.98 -18.32 -2.47
C ALA A 333 21.63 -17.00 -2.98
N ALA A 334 22.36 -17.02 -4.10
CA ALA A 334 23.18 -15.93 -4.60
C ALA A 334 22.42 -14.63 -4.88
N LEU A 335 21.11 -14.67 -5.18
CA LEU A 335 20.31 -13.45 -5.35
C LEU A 335 19.89 -12.81 -4.02
N LEU A 336 19.84 -13.58 -2.94
CA LEU A 336 19.31 -13.14 -1.65
C LEU A 336 20.45 -12.82 -0.68
N ALA A 337 20.30 -11.78 0.14
CA ALA A 337 21.35 -11.36 1.07
C ALA A 337 21.65 -12.40 2.18
N ASN A 338 20.66 -13.21 2.53
CA ASN A 338 20.76 -14.39 3.39
C ASN A 338 20.60 -15.66 2.53
N PRO A 339 20.98 -16.87 3.01
CA PRO A 339 20.85 -18.10 2.24
C PRO A 339 19.39 -18.55 2.02
N GLY A 340 18.58 -17.67 1.45
CA GLY A 340 17.19 -17.87 1.15
C GLY A 340 17.00 -18.60 -0.16
N VAL A 341 15.75 -18.99 -0.40
CA VAL A 341 15.37 -19.76 -1.57
C VAL A 341 14.18 -19.11 -2.27
N ILE A 342 14.21 -19.06 -3.60
CA ILE A 342 13.03 -18.78 -4.40
C ILE A 342 12.32 -20.12 -4.66
N SER A 343 11.08 -20.24 -4.20
CA SER A 343 10.30 -21.47 -4.30
C SER A 343 9.05 -21.28 -5.17
N GLY A 344 8.45 -22.39 -5.61
CA GLY A 344 7.25 -22.33 -6.45
C GLY A 344 7.49 -21.91 -7.91
N LEU A 345 8.74 -21.85 -8.35
CA LEU A 345 9.12 -21.50 -9.73
C LEU A 345 8.50 -22.43 -10.79
N GLN A 346 8.16 -23.66 -10.41
CA GLN A 346 7.50 -24.65 -11.28
C GLN A 346 5.97 -24.50 -11.36
N VAL A 347 5.37 -23.62 -10.56
CA VAL A 347 3.90 -23.38 -10.58
C VAL A 347 3.57 -21.93 -10.91
N GLY A 348 4.37 -20.97 -10.43
CA GLY A 348 4.19 -19.55 -10.68
C GLY A 348 4.63 -19.11 -12.07
N THR A 349 4.65 -17.79 -12.25
CA THR A 349 5.21 -17.13 -13.42
C THR A 349 6.54 -16.47 -13.08
N VAL A 350 7.54 -16.67 -13.93
CA VAL A 350 8.74 -15.82 -13.98
C VAL A 350 8.68 -14.99 -15.26
N GLU A 351 8.88 -13.68 -15.11
CA GLU A 351 8.98 -12.75 -16.24
C GLU A 351 10.38 -12.18 -16.32
N VAL A 352 10.93 -12.13 -17.54
CA VAL A 352 12.13 -11.36 -17.86
C VAL A 352 11.66 -10.09 -18.54
N THR A 353 11.94 -8.94 -17.92
CA THR A 353 11.40 -7.64 -18.33
C THR A 353 12.39 -6.51 -18.02
N ASN A 354 11.99 -5.27 -18.23
CA ASN A 354 12.78 -4.07 -17.89
C ASN A 354 14.23 -4.14 -18.42
N GLN A 355 14.40 -4.53 -19.69
CA GLN A 355 15.72 -4.67 -20.34
C GLN A 355 16.64 -5.76 -19.76
N ALA A 356 16.13 -6.61 -18.87
CA ALA A 356 16.91 -7.70 -18.29
C ALA A 356 17.22 -8.81 -19.29
N THR A 357 18.39 -9.42 -19.11
CA THR A 357 18.81 -10.65 -19.75
C THR A 357 18.90 -11.78 -18.72
N ALA A 358 18.11 -12.84 -18.92
CA ALA A 358 18.22 -14.08 -18.16
C ALA A 358 19.17 -15.05 -18.90
N THR A 359 20.30 -15.41 -18.28
CA THR A 359 21.25 -16.36 -18.88
C THR A 359 21.05 -17.75 -18.31
N HIS A 360 20.78 -18.74 -19.16
CA HIS A 360 20.65 -20.14 -18.79
C HIS A 360 21.92 -20.88 -19.19
N VAL A 361 22.75 -21.20 -18.19
CA VAL A 361 24.02 -21.95 -18.36
C VAL A 361 24.03 -23.29 -17.61
N ARG A 362 22.89 -23.79 -17.16
CA ARG A 362 22.76 -25.05 -16.40
C ARG A 362 22.24 -26.21 -17.27
N ASP A 363 22.36 -27.44 -16.77
CA ASP A 363 22.00 -28.63 -17.54
C ASP A 363 20.50 -28.80 -17.73
N SER A 364 19.72 -28.57 -16.68
CA SER A 364 18.26 -28.56 -16.76
C SER A 364 17.68 -27.57 -15.76
N PHE A 365 16.67 -26.83 -16.20
CA PHE A 365 15.93 -25.92 -15.37
C PHE A 365 14.47 -25.76 -15.77
N GLY A 366 13.57 -25.66 -14.78
CA GLY A 366 12.13 -25.66 -15.03
C GLY A 366 11.35 -24.49 -14.44
N PHE A 367 10.45 -23.95 -15.26
CA PHE A 367 9.45 -22.95 -14.85
C PHE A 367 8.04 -23.52 -14.98
N GLY A 368 7.11 -22.98 -14.19
CA GLY A 368 5.67 -23.15 -14.42
C GLY A 368 5.31 -22.40 -15.69
N ASN A 369 5.40 -21.07 -15.60
CA ASN A 369 5.28 -20.18 -16.74
C ASN A 369 6.56 -19.33 -16.86
N LEU A 370 7.10 -19.23 -18.07
CA LEU A 370 8.13 -18.26 -18.43
C LEU A 370 7.53 -17.24 -19.40
N ARG A 371 7.62 -15.96 -19.06
CA ARG A 371 7.33 -14.86 -19.98
C ARG A 371 8.59 -14.07 -20.27
N ILE A 372 8.85 -13.81 -21.54
CA ILE A 372 9.88 -12.90 -21.99
C ILE A 372 9.13 -11.68 -22.52
N GLU A 373 9.04 -10.63 -21.70
CA GLU A 373 8.31 -9.42 -22.05
C GLU A 373 9.02 -8.66 -23.18
N SER A 374 8.33 -7.71 -23.82
CA SER A 374 8.84 -7.01 -25.02
C SER A 374 10.23 -6.37 -24.92
N THR A 375 10.72 -6.10 -23.71
CA THR A 375 12.06 -5.56 -23.45
C THR A 375 13.03 -6.59 -22.86
N GLY A 376 12.56 -7.77 -22.48
CA GLY A 376 13.38 -8.82 -21.88
C GLY A 376 14.07 -9.71 -22.91
N ARG A 377 15.13 -10.38 -22.47
CA ARG A 377 15.89 -11.35 -23.26
C ARG A 377 16.18 -12.61 -22.44
N TYR A 378 16.00 -13.78 -23.03
CA TYR A 378 16.38 -15.05 -22.43
C TYR A 378 17.42 -15.74 -23.30
N GLU A 379 18.61 -16.01 -22.75
CA GLU A 379 19.72 -16.67 -23.44
C GLU A 379 19.86 -18.13 -22.99
N LEU A 380 19.48 -19.06 -23.86
CA LEU A 380 19.59 -20.50 -23.63
C LEU A 380 20.90 -21.04 -24.22
N THR A 381 21.96 -21.04 -23.42
CA THR A 381 23.32 -21.35 -23.90
C THR A 381 23.62 -22.85 -23.96
N ARG A 382 22.93 -23.67 -23.16
CA ARG A 382 23.04 -25.14 -23.13
C ARG A 382 21.89 -25.73 -22.32
N GLY A 383 21.83 -27.07 -22.28
CA GLY A 383 20.94 -27.80 -21.39
C GLY A 383 19.49 -27.83 -21.85
N THR A 384 18.59 -27.98 -20.90
CA THR A 384 17.15 -28.12 -21.13
C THR A 384 16.36 -27.08 -20.33
N LEU A 385 15.54 -26.31 -21.02
CA LEU A 385 14.51 -25.45 -20.44
C LEU A 385 13.19 -26.23 -20.36
N GLU A 386 12.77 -26.60 -19.17
CA GLU A 386 11.50 -27.26 -18.88
C GLU A 386 10.42 -26.20 -18.61
N ILE A 387 9.26 -26.32 -19.23
CA ILE A 387 8.11 -25.43 -19.09
C ILE A 387 6.90 -26.28 -18.76
N ALA A 388 6.33 -26.12 -17.56
CA ALA A 388 5.23 -26.96 -17.11
C ALA A 388 3.86 -26.51 -17.64
N ALA A 389 3.66 -25.21 -17.89
CA ALA A 389 2.36 -24.65 -18.26
C ALA A 389 2.40 -23.61 -19.38
N GLY A 390 3.40 -22.72 -19.41
CA GLY A 390 3.35 -21.60 -20.35
C GLY A 390 4.71 -21.06 -20.77
N LEU A 391 4.92 -20.88 -22.07
CA LEU A 391 6.03 -20.13 -22.64
C LEU A 391 5.48 -19.00 -23.49
N HIS A 392 5.68 -17.75 -23.04
CA HIS A 392 5.22 -16.56 -23.76
C HIS A 392 6.43 -15.73 -24.18
N ILE A 393 6.52 -15.40 -25.47
CA ILE A 393 7.65 -14.64 -26.02
C ILE A 393 7.14 -13.39 -26.72
N GLU A 394 7.33 -12.23 -26.08
CA GLU A 394 7.19 -10.89 -26.68
C GLU A 394 8.54 -10.21 -26.92
N GLY A 395 9.54 -10.52 -26.10
CA GLY A 395 10.94 -10.08 -26.28
C GLY A 395 11.77 -11.04 -27.11
N GLU A 396 13.01 -11.30 -26.66
CA GLU A 396 13.97 -12.14 -27.38
C GLU A 396 14.25 -13.45 -26.64
N LEU A 397 14.04 -14.57 -27.32
CA LEU A 397 14.60 -15.87 -26.92
C LEU A 397 15.79 -16.17 -27.83
N ASP A 398 16.99 -16.18 -27.28
CA ASP A 398 18.23 -16.50 -27.99
C ASP A 398 18.75 -17.87 -27.56
N CYS A 399 18.75 -18.86 -28.46
CA CYS A 399 19.30 -20.18 -28.18
C CYS A 399 20.84 -20.23 -28.31
N ALA A 400 21.50 -19.09 -28.54
CA ALA A 400 22.95 -18.92 -28.59
C ALA A 400 23.69 -19.92 -29.52
N GLY A 401 23.01 -20.43 -30.55
CA GLY A 401 23.56 -21.44 -31.46
C GLY A 401 23.73 -22.82 -30.82
N SER A 402 23.19 -23.03 -29.62
CA SER A 402 23.33 -24.24 -28.83
C SER A 402 22.43 -25.38 -29.33
N LYS A 403 22.74 -26.59 -28.88
CA LYS A 403 21.90 -27.79 -29.05
C LYS A 403 20.89 -27.95 -27.90
N ALA A 404 20.52 -26.85 -27.25
CA ALA A 404 19.64 -26.89 -26.10
C ALA A 404 18.23 -27.33 -26.49
N THR A 405 17.51 -27.85 -25.51
CA THR A 405 16.13 -28.31 -25.68
C THR A 405 15.20 -27.41 -24.87
N ILE A 406 14.08 -27.02 -25.48
CA ILE A 406 12.95 -26.40 -24.79
C ILE A 406 11.84 -27.43 -24.76
N ASN A 407 11.53 -27.92 -23.57
CA ASN A 407 10.49 -28.90 -23.29
C ASN A 407 9.28 -28.19 -22.71
N ALA A 408 8.26 -27.94 -23.53
CA ALA A 408 6.95 -27.58 -23.03
C ALA A 408 6.17 -28.86 -22.73
N GLY A 409 5.80 -29.05 -21.46
CA GLY A 409 5.06 -30.21 -20.99
C GLY A 409 3.65 -30.31 -21.56
N ASP A 410 2.89 -31.28 -21.04
CA ASP A 410 1.48 -31.43 -21.40
C ASP A 410 0.65 -30.23 -20.89
N ASN A 411 -0.44 -29.93 -21.59
CA ASN A 411 -1.36 -28.83 -21.25
C ASN A 411 -0.70 -27.44 -21.29
N SER A 412 0.36 -27.28 -22.08
CA SER A 412 1.13 -26.04 -22.17
C SER A 412 0.61 -25.11 -23.27
N LEU A 413 0.68 -23.80 -23.02
CA LEU A 413 0.53 -22.77 -24.04
C LEU A 413 1.91 -22.25 -24.44
N VAL A 414 2.28 -22.38 -25.71
CA VAL A 414 3.51 -21.81 -26.27
C VAL A 414 3.13 -20.70 -27.24
N ASP A 415 3.37 -19.44 -26.87
CA ASP A 415 3.07 -18.27 -27.70
C ASP A 415 4.37 -17.65 -28.24
N LEU A 416 4.55 -17.77 -29.55
CA LEU A 416 5.66 -17.23 -30.33
C LEU A 416 5.20 -16.09 -31.25
N CYS A 417 4.02 -15.51 -31.02
CA CYS A 417 3.38 -14.62 -32.00
C CYS A 417 4.02 -13.24 -32.13
N LYS A 418 4.65 -12.74 -31.07
CA LYS A 418 5.08 -11.33 -31.01
C LYS A 418 6.59 -11.17 -30.93
N GLY A 419 7.26 -12.05 -30.18
CA GLY A 419 8.69 -11.97 -29.94
C GLY A 419 9.54 -12.58 -31.05
N ARG A 420 10.85 -12.62 -30.78
CA ARG A 420 11.87 -13.10 -31.71
C ARG A 420 12.56 -14.32 -31.12
N VAL A 421 12.67 -15.37 -31.94
CA VAL A 421 13.53 -16.53 -31.66
C VAL A 421 14.81 -16.36 -32.46
N LEU A 422 15.95 -16.38 -31.78
CA LEU A 422 17.27 -16.13 -32.35
C LEU A 422 18.16 -17.36 -32.18
N ASN A 423 19.02 -17.61 -33.17
CA ASN A 423 20.07 -18.64 -33.13
C ASN A 423 19.61 -20.05 -32.72
N ALA A 424 18.37 -20.41 -33.04
CA ALA A 424 17.74 -21.68 -32.63
C ALA A 424 17.89 -22.82 -33.65
N GLY A 425 18.70 -22.64 -34.70
CA GLY A 425 18.86 -23.62 -35.79
C GLY A 425 19.47 -24.96 -35.38
N GLN A 426 20.02 -25.09 -34.17
CA GLN A 426 20.45 -26.37 -33.58
C GLN A 426 19.64 -26.80 -32.36
N ALA A 427 18.72 -25.94 -31.91
CA ALA A 427 17.90 -26.19 -30.73
C ALA A 427 16.64 -26.99 -31.08
N THR A 428 16.09 -27.65 -30.08
CA THR A 428 14.84 -28.42 -30.19
C THR A 428 13.74 -27.74 -29.40
N LEU A 429 12.57 -27.54 -30.00
CA LEU A 429 11.33 -27.25 -29.30
C LEU A 429 10.46 -28.52 -29.29
N ALA A 430 10.29 -29.12 -28.11
CA ALA A 430 9.41 -30.27 -27.89
C ALA A 430 8.17 -29.83 -27.10
N VAL A 431 6.99 -30.16 -27.60
CA VAL A 431 5.70 -29.75 -27.02
C VAL A 431 4.82 -30.96 -26.76
N GLY A 432 4.42 -31.13 -25.49
CA GLY A 432 3.62 -32.23 -24.99
C GLY A 432 2.19 -32.29 -25.54
N ALA A 433 1.43 -33.27 -25.04
CA ALA A 433 0.04 -33.49 -25.40
C ALA A 433 -0.87 -32.39 -24.81
N ASN A 434 -2.07 -32.22 -25.38
CA ASN A 434 -3.06 -31.21 -24.94
C ASN A 434 -2.55 -29.76 -24.92
N SER A 435 -1.45 -29.48 -25.61
CA SER A 435 -0.82 -28.17 -25.68
C SER A 435 -1.23 -27.42 -26.95
N LEU A 436 -1.08 -26.10 -26.93
CA LEU A 436 -1.28 -25.22 -28.09
C LEU A 436 -0.03 -24.39 -28.35
N THR A 437 0.51 -24.46 -29.56
CA THR A 437 1.58 -23.58 -30.03
C THR A 437 1.02 -22.54 -30.99
N ILE A 438 1.12 -21.27 -30.64
CA ILE A 438 0.65 -20.14 -31.45
C ILE A 438 1.87 -19.43 -32.06
N TYR A 439 1.80 -19.10 -33.34
CA TYR A 439 2.90 -18.46 -34.05
C TYR A 439 2.43 -17.42 -35.08
N ALA A 440 3.33 -16.49 -35.41
CA ALA A 440 3.09 -15.44 -36.40
C ALA A 440 3.17 -15.96 -37.85
N ALA A 441 2.68 -15.16 -38.80
CA ALA A 441 2.90 -15.43 -40.22
C ALA A 441 4.39 -15.53 -40.57
N GLY A 442 4.83 -16.64 -41.16
CA GLY A 442 6.23 -16.84 -41.58
C GLY A 442 7.19 -17.22 -40.45
N ALA A 443 6.66 -17.52 -39.26
CA ALA A 443 7.43 -17.94 -38.09
C ALA A 443 6.92 -19.31 -37.60
N HIS A 444 6.65 -20.25 -38.51
CA HIS A 444 6.27 -21.59 -38.08
C HIS A 444 7.42 -22.17 -37.23
N PRO A 445 7.16 -22.88 -36.12
CA PRO A 445 8.23 -23.38 -35.25
C PRO A 445 9.32 -24.18 -35.98
N SER A 446 8.95 -24.97 -37.01
CA SER A 446 9.90 -25.71 -37.86
C SER A 446 10.82 -24.82 -38.72
N ASP A 447 10.47 -23.54 -38.92
CA ASP A 447 11.32 -22.57 -39.61
C ASP A 447 12.28 -21.86 -38.63
N LEU A 448 11.98 -21.90 -37.33
CA LEU A 448 12.72 -21.22 -36.27
C LEU A 448 13.75 -22.15 -35.59
N PHE A 449 13.35 -23.40 -35.32
CA PHE A 449 14.14 -24.37 -34.56
C PHE A 449 14.75 -25.45 -35.45
N GLY A 450 15.89 -25.99 -35.03
CA GLY A 450 16.54 -27.13 -35.69
C GLY A 450 15.70 -28.41 -35.63
N SER A 451 14.94 -28.60 -34.55
CA SER A 451 13.89 -29.62 -34.44
C SER A 451 12.64 -29.03 -33.79
N PHE A 452 11.47 -29.37 -34.33
CA PHE A 452 10.18 -29.06 -33.71
C PHE A 452 9.34 -30.33 -33.63
N GLU A 453 9.05 -30.74 -32.40
CA GLU A 453 8.30 -31.94 -32.07
C GLU A 453 7.06 -31.53 -31.29
N THR A 454 5.87 -31.97 -31.73
CA THR A 454 4.63 -31.63 -31.02
C THR A 454 3.64 -32.78 -31.03
N GLN A 455 3.06 -33.05 -29.86
CA GLN A 455 1.88 -33.90 -29.69
C GLN A 455 0.59 -33.06 -29.57
N GLY A 456 0.75 -31.74 -29.40
CA GLY A 456 -0.30 -30.75 -29.29
C GLY A 456 -0.82 -30.24 -30.64
N MET A 457 -1.52 -29.11 -30.59
CA MET A 457 -2.00 -28.39 -31.76
C MET A 457 -1.09 -27.21 -32.07
N THR A 458 -1.00 -26.85 -33.35
CA THR A 458 -0.34 -25.61 -33.78
C THR A 458 -1.37 -24.67 -34.41
N HIS A 459 -1.18 -23.37 -34.21
CA HIS A 459 -2.08 -22.35 -34.69
C HIS A 459 -1.33 -21.12 -35.20
N ARG A 460 -1.63 -20.72 -36.44
CA ARG A 460 -1.16 -19.45 -36.98
C ARG A 460 -2.10 -18.33 -36.54
N ALA A 461 -1.58 -17.35 -35.83
CA ALA A 461 -2.34 -16.18 -35.40
C ALA A 461 -3.04 -15.50 -36.58
N GLY A 462 -4.29 -15.07 -36.35
CA GLY A 462 -5.14 -14.44 -37.37
C GLY A 462 -5.80 -15.42 -38.36
N LYS A 463 -5.69 -16.74 -38.14
CA LYS A 463 -6.49 -17.77 -38.83
C LYS A 463 -7.55 -18.34 -37.89
N THR A 464 -8.52 -19.08 -38.42
CA THR A 464 -9.49 -19.81 -37.60
C THR A 464 -8.80 -20.99 -36.93
N LEU A 465 -8.91 -21.12 -35.61
CA LEU A 465 -8.50 -22.30 -34.87
C LEU A 465 -9.53 -23.41 -35.07
N VAL A 466 -9.10 -24.55 -35.61
CA VAL A 466 -9.97 -25.74 -35.79
C VAL A 466 -9.62 -26.76 -34.72
N ILE A 467 -10.54 -27.02 -33.79
CA ILE A 467 -10.38 -28.02 -32.73
C ILE A 467 -10.92 -29.36 -33.26
N PRO A 468 -10.07 -30.39 -33.44
CA PRO A 468 -10.53 -31.71 -33.88
C PRO A 468 -11.50 -32.31 -32.85
N ALA A 469 -12.54 -33.00 -33.31
CA ALA A 469 -13.44 -33.73 -32.42
C ALA A 469 -12.61 -34.71 -31.55
N ARG A 470 -12.78 -34.63 -30.22
CA ARG A 470 -12.05 -35.40 -29.17
C ARG A 470 -10.67 -34.89 -28.74
N LYS A 471 -10.27 -33.67 -29.08
CA LYS A 471 -9.06 -33.00 -28.55
C LYS A 471 -9.40 -31.73 -27.71
N GLY A 472 -10.46 -31.79 -26.92
CA GLY A 472 -10.94 -30.68 -26.08
C GLY A 472 -10.73 -30.93 -24.60
#